data_AF-A0A1X2GJE2-F1
#
_entry.id   AF-A0A1X2GJE2-F1
#
_cell.length_a   1.000
_cell.length_b   1.000
_cell.length_c   1.000
_cell.angle_alpha   90.00
_cell.angle_beta   90.00
_cell.angle_gamma   90.00
#
_symmetry.space_group_name_H-M   'P 1'
#
loop_
_entity.id
_entity.type
_entity.pdbx_description
1 polymer ?
#
loop_
_entity_poly.entity_id
_entity_poly.type
_entity_poly.pdbx_seq_one_letter_code
_entity_poly.pdbx_strand_id
1 'polypeptide(L)'
;MSTDTSTFEAFDNYDFDNDDKFKTGAASIIAKEGDGDDVLLKAKLFYYTRFIQAMDADAYQAWKKVPSTTELGDTVTIPPKLTFQQVVEMIESGQDVPGIRQIPNKLNQGTPSEARLTARRKPWEQEGNE
;
A
#
# COMPACT_ATOMS: atom_id res chain seq x y z
N MET A 1 -22.03 -7.85 -6.37
CA MET A 1 -21.68 -6.82 -7.35
C MET A 1 -20.19 -6.88 -7.52
N SER A 2 -19.71 -7.17 -8.74
CA SER A 2 -18.28 -7.32 -9.01
C SER A 2 -17.60 -5.96 -8.84
N THR A 3 -16.86 -5.80 -7.76
CA THR A 3 -15.96 -4.66 -7.57
C THR A 3 -14.67 -4.98 -8.32
N ASP A 4 -14.51 -4.42 -9.50
CA ASP A 4 -13.27 -4.53 -10.27
C ASP A 4 -12.18 -3.70 -9.60
N THR A 5 -11.37 -4.33 -8.75
CA THR A 5 -10.18 -3.74 -8.13
C THR A 5 -9.26 -3.07 -9.16
N SER A 6 -9.22 -3.61 -10.37
CA SER A 6 -8.52 -3.04 -11.53
C SER A 6 -8.90 -1.57 -11.81
N THR A 7 -10.17 -1.20 -11.59
CA THR A 7 -10.62 0.19 -11.78
C THR A 7 -10.11 1.10 -10.66
N PHE A 8 -10.09 0.60 -9.42
CA PHE A 8 -9.56 1.35 -8.28
C PHE A 8 -8.06 1.64 -8.44
N GLU A 9 -7.30 0.68 -8.95
CA GLU A 9 -5.88 0.87 -9.25
C GLU A 9 -5.65 1.84 -10.41
N ALA A 10 -6.49 1.78 -11.45
CA ALA A 10 -6.44 2.73 -12.56
C ALA A 10 -6.78 4.16 -12.12
N PHE A 11 -7.65 4.33 -11.12
CA PHE A 11 -7.92 5.62 -10.49
C PHE A 11 -6.71 6.16 -9.73
N ASP A 12 -6.03 5.34 -8.92
CA ASP A 12 -4.87 5.77 -8.14
C ASP A 12 -3.65 6.13 -9.01
N ASN A 13 -3.50 5.47 -10.16
CA ASN A 13 -2.43 5.77 -11.13
C ASN A 13 -2.78 6.92 -12.09
N TYR A 14 -4.00 7.48 -12.01
CA TYR A 14 -4.41 8.54 -12.91
C TYR A 14 -3.77 9.89 -12.53
N ASP A 15 -3.18 10.55 -13.52
CA ASP A 15 -2.53 11.83 -13.34
C ASP A 15 -3.53 12.99 -13.41
N PHE A 16 -4.13 13.31 -12.26
CA PHE A 16 -5.04 14.43 -12.11
C PHE A 16 -4.36 15.81 -12.22
N ASP A 17 -3.04 15.89 -12.01
CA ASP A 17 -2.30 17.15 -12.01
C ASP A 17 -2.03 17.68 -13.43
N ASN A 18 -1.98 16.78 -14.41
CA ASN A 18 -1.85 17.13 -15.83
C ASN A 18 -3.20 17.25 -16.58
N ASP A 19 -4.35 17.04 -15.92
CA ASP A 19 -5.66 17.21 -16.55
C ASP A 19 -6.25 18.62 -16.29
N ASP A 20 -6.22 19.46 -17.34
CA ASP A 20 -6.76 20.84 -17.29
C ASP A 20 -8.27 20.91 -17.02
N LYS A 21 -9.04 19.92 -17.46
CA LYS A 21 -10.49 19.88 -17.22
C LYS A 21 -10.78 19.60 -15.75
N PHE A 22 -10.03 18.66 -15.17
CA PHE A 22 -10.11 18.39 -13.74
C PHE A 22 -9.74 19.64 -12.93
N LYS A 23 -8.60 20.28 -13.24
CA LYS A 23 -8.13 21.47 -12.50
C LYS A 23 -9.13 22.62 -12.54
N THR A 24 -9.72 22.88 -13.70
CA THR A 24 -10.74 23.94 -13.84
C THR A 24 -11.97 23.65 -12.99
N GLY A 25 -12.44 22.40 -12.99
CA GLY A 25 -13.57 21.96 -12.16
C GLY A 25 -13.26 21.96 -10.67
N ALA A 26 -12.09 21.43 -10.29
CA ALA A 26 -11.62 21.35 -8.92
C ALA A 26 -11.42 22.74 -8.30
N ALA A 27 -10.87 23.70 -9.04
CA ALA A 27 -10.74 25.09 -8.58
C ALA A 27 -12.09 25.72 -8.19
N SER A 28 -13.15 25.40 -8.94
CA SER A 28 -14.51 25.88 -8.62
C SER A 28 -15.10 25.22 -7.37
N ILE A 29 -14.75 23.96 -7.12
CA ILE A 29 -15.19 23.22 -5.92
C ILE A 29 -14.41 23.72 -4.69
N ILE A 30 -13.10 23.86 -4.80
CA ILE A 30 -12.22 24.38 -3.73
C ILE A 30 -12.61 25.80 -3.34
N ALA A 31 -12.99 26.64 -4.31
CA ALA A 31 -13.49 27.99 -4.03
C ALA A 31 -14.81 28.00 -3.22
N LYS A 32 -15.57 26.90 -3.24
CA LYS A 32 -16.91 26.81 -2.62
C LYS A 32 -16.91 26.03 -1.31
N GLU A 33 -16.22 24.88 -1.23
CA GLU A 33 -16.15 24.03 -0.03
C GLU A 33 -14.84 24.18 0.76
N GLY A 34 -13.84 24.88 0.23
CA GLY A 34 -12.52 25.03 0.83
C GLY A 34 -11.51 23.98 0.36
N ASP A 35 -10.25 24.23 0.71
CA ASP A 35 -9.12 23.36 0.37
C ASP A 35 -8.96 22.30 1.46
N GLY A 36 -9.55 21.13 1.24
CA GLY A 36 -9.46 20.00 2.15
C GLY A 36 -9.25 18.69 1.39
N ASP A 37 -8.45 17.79 1.97
CA ASP A 37 -8.12 16.50 1.35
C ASP A 37 -9.37 15.66 1.02
N ASP A 38 -10.39 15.71 1.88
CA ASP A 38 -11.68 15.05 1.66
C ASP A 38 -12.44 15.64 0.46
N VAL A 39 -12.39 16.96 0.29
CA VAL A 39 -13.04 17.68 -0.83
C VAL A 39 -12.34 17.32 -2.14
N LEU A 40 -11.00 17.36 -2.13
CA LEU A 40 -10.20 16.99 -3.29
C LEU A 40 -10.42 15.53 -3.69
N LEU A 41 -10.47 14.60 -2.72
CA LEU A 41 -10.74 13.19 -2.99
C LEU A 41 -12.13 12.98 -3.58
N LYS A 42 -13.16 13.65 -3.05
CA LYS A 42 -14.52 13.62 -3.61
C LYS A 42 -14.56 14.17 -5.03
N ALA A 43 -13.86 15.27 -5.30
CA ALA A 43 -13.78 15.85 -6.64
C ALA A 43 -13.09 14.90 -7.64
N LYS A 44 -11.97 14.28 -7.25
CA LYS A 44 -11.26 13.28 -8.06
C LYS A 44 -12.16 12.10 -8.39
N LEU A 45 -12.83 11.54 -7.38
CA LEU A 45 -13.76 10.42 -7.56
C LEU A 45 -14.92 10.79 -8.49
N PHE A 46 -15.54 11.94 -8.27
CA PHE A 46 -16.65 12.40 -9.12
C PHE A 46 -16.21 12.58 -10.57
N TYR A 47 -15.06 13.22 -10.80
CA TYR A 47 -14.52 13.42 -12.15
C TYR A 47 -14.23 12.09 -12.84
N TYR A 48 -13.53 11.18 -12.16
CA TYR A 48 -13.15 9.89 -12.74
C TYR A 48 -14.38 9.03 -13.09
N THR A 49 -15.34 8.92 -12.16
CA THR A 49 -16.61 8.19 -12.38
C THR A 49 -17.42 8.80 -13.53
N ARG A 50 -17.36 10.12 -13.71
CA ARG A 50 -18.16 10.84 -14.71
C ARG A 50 -17.56 10.81 -16.11
N PHE A 51 -16.23 10.89 -16.24
CA PHE A 51 -15.57 11.16 -17.53
C PHE A 51 -14.65 10.04 -18.02
N ILE A 52 -14.15 9.18 -17.14
CA ILE A 52 -13.15 8.16 -17.50
C ILE A 52 -13.78 6.78 -17.45
N GLN A 53 -14.22 6.35 -16.27
CA GLN A 53 -14.76 5.02 -16.07
C GLN A 53 -15.79 5.03 -14.95
N ALA A 54 -17.00 4.55 -15.26
CA ALA A 54 -18.07 4.43 -14.28
C ALA A 54 -17.63 3.47 -13.16
N MET A 55 -17.49 4.02 -11.96
CA MET A 55 -16.99 3.33 -10.78
C MET A 55 -17.80 3.74 -9.56
N ASP A 56 -18.02 2.79 -8.65
CA ASP A 56 -18.73 3.04 -7.41
C ASP A 56 -17.79 3.73 -6.39
N ALA A 57 -18.12 4.98 -6.04
CA ALA A 57 -17.33 5.79 -5.12
C ALA A 57 -17.38 5.26 -3.68
N ASP A 58 -18.49 4.65 -3.28
CA ASP A 58 -18.67 4.07 -1.94
C ASP A 58 -17.82 2.81 -1.80
N ALA A 59 -17.81 1.97 -2.83
CA ALA A 59 -16.96 0.78 -2.92
C ALA A 59 -15.46 1.12 -2.94
N TYR A 60 -15.03 2.19 -3.63
CA TYR A 60 -13.64 2.63 -3.58
C TYR A 60 -13.24 3.12 -2.18
N GLN A 61 -14.11 3.90 -1.52
CA GLN A 61 -13.84 4.34 -0.15
C GLN A 61 -13.77 3.16 0.83
N ALA A 62 -14.63 2.15 0.64
CA ALA A 62 -14.56 0.91 1.40
C ALA A 62 -13.23 0.19 1.13
N TRP A 63 -12.84 0.01 -0.14
CA TRP A 63 -11.56 -0.61 -0.53
C TRP A 63 -10.34 0.11 0.06
N LYS A 64 -10.33 1.45 0.09
CA LYS A 64 -9.25 2.23 0.69
C LYS A 64 -9.20 2.13 2.23
N LYS A 65 -10.36 1.86 2.86
CA LYS A 65 -10.47 1.60 4.31
C LYS A 65 -10.08 0.16 4.66
N VAL A 66 -10.20 -0.78 3.71
CA VAL A 66 -9.71 -2.14 3.87
C VAL A 66 -8.18 -2.10 3.94
N PRO A 67 -7.55 -2.57 5.04
CA PRO A 67 -6.10 -2.75 5.05
C PRO A 67 -5.74 -3.76 3.96
N SER A 68 -4.80 -3.42 3.10
CA SER A 68 -4.29 -4.28 2.02
C SER A 68 -3.83 -5.63 2.60
N THR A 69 -4.72 -6.62 2.60
CA THR A 69 -4.40 -8.01 2.89
C THR A 69 -3.76 -8.59 1.64
N THR A 70 -2.43 -8.64 1.61
CA THR A 70 -1.70 -9.46 0.65
C THR A 70 -1.69 -10.90 1.17
N GLU A 71 -2.47 -11.77 0.54
CA GLU A 71 -2.45 -13.22 0.77
C GLU A 71 -1.28 -13.84 0.00
N LEU A 72 -0.25 -14.31 0.70
CA LEU A 72 0.67 -15.37 0.27
C LEU A 72 1.39 -15.92 1.52
N GLY A 73 0.83 -17.02 2.03
CA GLY A 73 1.44 -18.03 2.91
C GLY A 73 2.65 -17.65 3.77
N ASP A 74 2.40 -17.07 4.94
CA ASP A 74 2.92 -17.48 6.25
C ASP A 74 2.28 -16.55 7.28
N THR A 75 1.78 -17.08 8.40
CA THR A 75 0.88 -16.37 9.33
C THR A 75 1.55 -15.13 9.97
N VAL A 76 1.39 -13.97 9.34
CA VAL A 76 1.54 -12.65 9.96
C VAL A 76 0.21 -11.95 9.79
N THR A 77 -0.65 -12.07 10.81
CA THR A 77 -1.84 -11.24 10.96
C THR A 77 -1.36 -9.80 11.14
N ILE A 78 -1.22 -9.06 10.04
CA ILE A 78 -1.00 -7.62 10.10
C ILE A 78 -2.34 -7.04 10.59
N PRO A 79 -2.42 -6.58 11.85
CA PRO A 79 -3.64 -5.96 12.38
C PRO A 79 -4.03 -4.76 11.50
N PRO A 80 -5.29 -4.32 11.52
CA PRO A 80 -5.66 -3.02 10.95
C PRO A 80 -4.63 -1.99 11.40
N LYS A 81 -4.13 -1.17 10.46
CA LYS A 81 -3.19 -0.08 10.74
C LYS A 81 -3.75 0.79 11.87
N LEU A 82 -3.28 0.54 13.09
CA LEU A 82 -3.70 1.26 14.28
C LEU A 82 -3.32 2.73 14.07
N THR A 83 -4.24 3.64 14.39
CA THR A 83 -3.90 5.06 14.40
C THR A 83 -2.85 5.31 15.49
N PHE A 84 -2.05 6.37 15.36
CA PHE A 84 -1.06 6.72 16.38
C PHE A 84 -1.69 6.82 17.77
N GLN A 85 -2.88 7.42 17.87
CA GLN A 85 -3.63 7.53 19.12
C GLN A 85 -3.93 6.17 19.74
N GLN A 86 -4.37 5.22 18.92
CA GLN A 86 -4.72 3.88 19.40
C GLN A 86 -3.47 3.10 19.82
N VAL A 87 -2.33 3.31 19.16
CA VAL A 87 -1.04 2.74 19.60
C VAL A 87 -0.63 3.31 20.95
N VAL A 88 -0.81 4.62 21.19
CA VAL A 88 -0.52 5.24 22.49
C VAL A 88 -1.40 4.65 23.59
N GLU A 89 -2.71 4.53 23.36
CA GLU A 89 -3.63 3.91 24.32
C GLU A 89 -3.26 2.46 24.65
N MET A 90 -2.80 1.68 23.66
CA MET A 90 -2.32 0.31 23.87
C MET A 90 -1.07 0.28 24.76
N ILE A 91 -0.15 1.23 24.57
CA ILE A 91 1.04 1.36 25.43
C ILE A 91 0.63 1.74 26.86
N GLU A 92 -0.29 2.70 27.01
CA GLU A 92 -0.76 3.17 28.33
C GLU A 92 -1.55 2.10 29.09
N SER A 93 -2.34 1.29 28.36
CA SER A 93 -3.12 0.19 28.93
C SER A 93 -2.31 -1.11 29.11
N GLY A 94 -1.06 -1.14 28.64
CA GLY A 94 -0.19 -2.32 28.72
C GLY A 94 -0.61 -3.48 27.81
N GLN A 95 -1.38 -3.20 26.75
CA GLN A 95 -1.74 -4.19 25.74
C GLN A 95 -0.61 -4.36 24.72
N ASP A 96 -0.36 -5.60 24.30
CA ASP A 96 0.67 -5.89 23.31
C ASP A 96 0.35 -5.26 21.95
N VAL A 97 1.33 -4.55 21.38
CA VAL A 97 1.19 -3.95 20.05
C VAL A 97 1.21 -5.07 19.00
N PRO A 98 0.15 -5.20 18.20
CA PRO A 98 0.03 -6.30 17.26
C PRO A 98 1.03 -6.14 16.11
N GLY A 99 1.57 -7.28 15.64
CA GLY A 99 2.60 -7.31 14.58
C GLY A 99 4.05 -7.31 15.07
N ILE A 100 4.30 -7.13 16.38
CA ILE A 100 5.66 -7.28 16.93
C ILE A 100 5.99 -8.76 17.10
N ARG A 101 7.03 -9.22 16.41
CA ARG A 101 7.57 -10.57 16.58
C ARG A 101 8.35 -10.62 17.90
N GLN A 102 7.93 -11.51 18.80
CA GLN A 102 8.68 -11.79 20.02
C GLN A 102 9.99 -12.49 19.65
N ILE A 103 11.11 -11.76 19.75
CA ILE A 103 12.44 -12.32 19.54
C ILE A 103 12.86 -12.96 20.87
N PRO A 104 12.98 -14.30 20.95
CA PRO A 104 13.44 -14.93 22.17
C PRO A 104 14.87 -14.48 22.47
N ASN A 105 15.17 -14.17 23.74
CA ASN A 105 16.53 -13.94 24.24
C ASN A 105 17.32 -15.27 24.31
N LYS A 106 17.41 -15.97 23.19
CA LYS A 106 18.16 -17.22 23.04
C LYS A 106 19.14 -17.07 21.89
N LEU A 107 20.37 -17.50 22.13
CA LEU A 107 21.36 -17.64 21.06
C LEU A 107 20.87 -18.72 20.09
N ASN A 108 21.06 -18.51 18.78
CA ASN A 108 20.68 -19.48 17.77
C ASN A 108 21.46 -20.79 18.01
N GLN A 109 20.74 -21.89 18.27
CA GLN A 109 21.32 -23.21 18.54
C GLN A 109 21.43 -24.08 17.28
N GLY A 110 20.96 -23.60 16.14
CA GLY A 110 21.02 -24.32 14.86
C GLY A 110 22.44 -24.36 14.31
N THR A 111 22.76 -25.43 13.57
CA THR A 111 23.99 -25.52 12.78
C THR A 111 23.98 -24.40 11.73
N PRO A 112 25.10 -23.67 11.53
CA PRO A 112 25.21 -22.68 10.48
C PRO A 112 24.86 -23.27 9.11
N SER A 113 24.16 -22.50 8.28
CA SER A 113 23.87 -22.92 6.90
C SER A 113 25.17 -23.02 6.10
N GLU A 114 25.31 -24.12 5.34
CA GLU A 114 26.43 -24.29 4.42
C GLU A 114 26.24 -23.48 3.14
N ALA A 115 27.31 -22.85 2.65
CA ALA A 115 27.27 -22.06 1.42
C ALA A 115 27.07 -22.97 0.20
N ARG A 116 25.85 -22.99 -0.36
CA ARG A 116 25.49 -23.82 -1.53
C ARG A 116 25.63 -23.11 -2.88
N LEU A 117 26.04 -21.83 -2.87
CA LEU A 117 26.20 -21.04 -4.09
C LEU A 117 27.50 -21.40 -4.81
N THR A 118 27.40 -21.77 -6.08
CA THR A 118 28.57 -21.97 -6.94
C THR A 118 29.29 -20.64 -7.13
N ALA A 119 30.57 -20.56 -6.75
CA ALA A 119 31.37 -19.37 -7.01
C ALA A 119 31.46 -19.13 -8.52
N ARG A 120 30.96 -17.99 -8.99
CA ARG A 120 31.11 -17.58 -10.39
C ARG A 120 32.59 -17.39 -10.68
N ARG A 121 33.10 -18.13 -11.66
CA ARG A 121 34.48 -17.99 -12.12
C ARG A 121 34.73 -16.59 -12.65
N LYS A 122 35.92 -16.10 -12.35
CA LYS A 122 36.37 -14.80 -12.83
C LYS A 122 36.65 -14.88 -14.34
N PRO A 123 36.47 -13.78 -15.10
CA PRO A 123 36.63 -13.79 -16.55
C PRO A 123 38.00 -14.27 -17.04
N TRP A 124 39.06 -14.09 -16.24
CA TRP A 124 40.42 -14.53 -16.54
C TRP A 124 40.70 -16.01 -16.19
N GLU A 125 39.75 -16.71 -15.57
CA GLU A 125 39.81 -18.15 -15.28
C GLU A 125 39.22 -19.01 -16.42
N GLN A 126 38.69 -18.38 -17.47
CA GLN A 126 38.34 -19.07 -18.71
C GLN A 126 39.64 -19.27 -19.49
N GLU A 127 40.31 -20.41 -19.28
CA GLU A 127 41.45 -20.81 -20.10
C GLU A 127 41.11 -20.69 -21.58
N GLY A 128 42.00 -20.03 -22.32
CA GLY A 128 42.06 -20.11 -23.77
C GLY A 128 42.37 -21.56 -24.14
N ASN A 129 41.33 -22.36 -24.32
CA ASN A 129 41.42 -23.60 -25.06
C ASN A 129 41.40 -23.21 -26.55
N GLU A 130 42.58 -23.34 -27.17
CA GLU A 130 42.84 -23.23 -28.62
C GLU A 130 41.71 -23.79 -29.50
#